data_AF-A0A0C9SZ62-F1
#
_entry.id   AF-A0A0C9SZ62-F1
#
_cell.length_a   1.000
_cell.length_b   1.000
_cell.length_c   1.000
_cell.angle_alpha   90.00
_cell.angle_beta   90.00
_cell.angle_gamma   90.00
#
_symmetry.space_group_name_H-M   'P 1'
#
loop_
_entity.id
_entity.type
_entity.pdbx_description
1 polymer ?
#
loop_
_entity_poly.entity_id
_entity_poly.type
_entity_poly.pdbx_seq_one_letter_code
_entity_poly.pdbx_strand_id
1 'polypeptide(L)'
;MLVEFARRIKDKSGKTWIPKKRRIRCLAHVFHLATRALISTYSKAPFYDPESPDLTVSMTDGRRDEIGLVRAIVVKARSSAQRKQLFADIQRRPPHACPEPEVTQLLLDMPIRWSSTYVMIDRAEKKKKYVDTFVYELGLRQPTQEKCDQMIQMKLTADEWKRVGLFASLLAHADNAQQKFSSDAGPSLHLALPALEALHKAWDSRSIQSKYMVFSTGLNAAVNKIAEYYEHTADLDAYTMAMLLDPSFKDAHFKTYWGADLHADAIQHAEKIFKRHHLDMYGEDGDVTSPKEKVSKISKLLRELSSDEGEDDEEDEIANQSPWLKEFNLYLNSGHSCPPGMSIIQWWG
;
A
#
# COMPACT_ATOMS: atom_id res chain seq x y z
N MET A 1 -2.10 -25.90 -10.72
CA MET A 1 -0.97 -26.09 -9.76
C MET A 1 -1.47 -26.33 -8.33
N LEU A 2 -2.19 -25.41 -7.67
CA LEU A 2 -2.61 -25.60 -6.26
C LEU A 2 -3.67 -26.70 -6.04
N VAL A 3 -4.54 -26.98 -7.01
CA VAL A 3 -5.51 -28.10 -6.91
C VAL A 3 -4.83 -29.46 -6.87
N GLU A 4 -3.81 -29.64 -7.71
CA GLU A 4 -3.00 -30.87 -7.73
C GLU A 4 -2.17 -31.01 -6.45
N PHE A 5 -1.68 -29.89 -5.89
CA PHE A 5 -1.03 -29.89 -4.59
C PHE A 5 -1.99 -30.32 -3.46
N ALA A 6 -3.22 -29.80 -3.46
CA ALA A 6 -4.27 -30.19 -2.51
C ALA A 6 -4.55 -31.69 -2.54
N ARG A 7 -4.68 -32.25 -3.75
CA ARG A 7 -4.88 -33.68 -3.97
C ARG A 7 -3.74 -34.49 -3.35
N ARG A 8 -2.50 -34.12 -3.64
CA ARG A 8 -1.32 -34.82 -3.09
C ARG A 8 -1.21 -34.74 -1.57
N ILE A 9 -1.57 -33.62 -0.95
CA ILE A 9 -1.61 -33.49 0.52
C ILE A 9 -2.65 -34.46 1.09
N LYS A 10 -3.84 -34.52 0.50
CA LYS A 10 -4.90 -35.42 0.93
C LYS A 10 -4.47 -36.89 0.79
N ASP A 11 -3.89 -37.27 -0.35
CA ASP A 11 -3.45 -38.63 -0.62
C ASP A 11 -2.34 -39.09 0.34
N LYS A 12 -1.45 -38.18 0.76
CA LYS A 12 -0.32 -38.52 1.65
C LYS A 12 -0.61 -38.43 3.15
N SER A 13 -1.47 -37.49 3.56
CA SER A 13 -1.67 -37.17 4.98
C SER A 13 -3.08 -37.40 5.49
N GLY A 14 -4.04 -37.71 4.61
CA GLY A 14 -5.46 -37.77 4.94
C GLY A 14 -6.09 -36.41 5.28
N LYS A 15 -5.29 -35.34 5.40
CA LYS A 15 -5.77 -34.00 5.76
C LYS A 15 -6.33 -33.26 4.56
N THR A 16 -7.47 -32.62 4.75
CA THR A 16 -8.07 -31.74 3.74
C THR A 16 -7.31 -30.42 3.66
N TRP A 17 -6.76 -30.12 2.48
CA TRP A 17 -6.12 -28.84 2.19
C TRP A 17 -6.98 -28.04 1.21
N ILE A 18 -7.47 -26.87 1.63
CA ILE A 18 -8.35 -26.02 0.82
C ILE A 18 -7.51 -24.90 0.19
N PRO A 19 -7.22 -24.94 -1.13
CA PRO A 19 -6.37 -23.96 -1.78
C PRO A 19 -6.82 -22.51 -1.59
N LYS A 20 -8.14 -22.27 -1.67
CA LYS A 20 -8.72 -20.93 -1.58
C LYS A 20 -8.38 -20.27 -0.26
N LYS A 21 -8.43 -21.02 0.85
CA LYS A 21 -8.12 -20.55 2.21
C LYS A 21 -6.63 -20.39 2.51
N ARG A 22 -5.75 -20.76 1.58
CA ARG A 22 -4.29 -20.75 1.76
C ARG A 22 -3.56 -19.90 0.71
N ARG A 23 -4.30 -19.18 -0.13
CA ARG A 23 -3.74 -18.35 -1.20
C ARG A 23 -3.83 -16.86 -0.86
N ILE A 24 -2.80 -16.37 -0.16
CA ILE A 24 -2.63 -14.92 0.05
C ILE A 24 -2.18 -14.30 -1.27
N ARG A 25 -2.85 -13.23 -1.69
CA ARG A 25 -2.51 -12.49 -2.91
C ARG A 25 -1.43 -11.47 -2.61
N CYS A 26 -0.53 -11.23 -3.56
CA CYS A 26 0.49 -10.19 -3.42
C CYS A 26 -0.17 -8.82 -3.44
N LEU A 27 -0.17 -8.11 -2.31
CA LEU A 27 -0.88 -6.84 -2.18
C LEU A 27 -0.31 -5.74 -3.09
N ALA A 28 1.01 -5.71 -3.24
CA ALA A 28 1.63 -4.76 -4.14
C ALA A 28 1.26 -5.01 -5.61
N HIS A 29 1.00 -6.27 -6.00
CA HIS A 29 0.37 -6.57 -7.29
C HIS A 29 -1.06 -6.02 -7.39
N VAL A 30 -1.86 -6.09 -6.31
CA VAL A 30 -3.21 -5.50 -6.26
C VAL A 30 -3.16 -3.99 -6.46
N PHE A 31 -2.30 -3.27 -5.72
CA PHE A 31 -2.11 -1.83 -5.89
C PHE A 31 -1.66 -1.47 -7.30
N HIS A 32 -0.76 -2.27 -7.89
CA HIS A 32 -0.36 -2.09 -9.28
C HIS A 32 -1.53 -2.27 -10.26
N LEU A 33 -2.38 -3.27 -10.09
CA LEU A 33 -3.56 -3.48 -10.94
C LEU A 33 -4.56 -2.33 -10.84
N ALA A 34 -4.85 -1.85 -9.63
CA ALA A 34 -5.75 -0.71 -9.43
C ALA A 34 -5.16 0.59 -10.01
N THR A 35 -3.86 0.80 -9.83
CA THR A 35 -3.13 1.92 -10.44
C THR A 35 -3.16 1.87 -11.96
N ARG A 36 -3.02 0.68 -12.55
CA ARG A 36 -3.14 0.50 -14.01
C ARG A 36 -4.55 0.77 -14.50
N ALA A 37 -5.58 0.38 -13.75
CA ALA A 37 -6.95 0.73 -14.08
C ALA A 37 -7.10 2.26 -14.18
N LEU A 38 -6.62 3.02 -13.18
CA LEU A 38 -6.59 4.48 -13.22
C LEU A 38 -5.83 5.02 -14.45
N ILE A 39 -4.56 4.62 -14.64
CA ILE A 39 -3.71 5.10 -15.75
C ILE A 39 -4.35 4.84 -17.10
N SER A 40 -4.87 3.63 -17.32
CA SER A 40 -5.42 3.23 -18.61
C SER A 40 -6.65 4.02 -19.05
N THR A 41 -7.36 4.66 -18.12
CA THR A 41 -8.48 5.56 -18.46
C THR A 41 -8.01 6.95 -18.86
N TYR A 42 -6.85 7.39 -18.36
CA TYR A 42 -6.35 8.74 -18.60
C TYR A 42 -5.33 8.81 -19.74
N SER A 43 -4.55 7.75 -19.96
CA SER A 43 -3.50 7.66 -20.97
C SER A 43 -3.56 6.34 -21.72
N LYS A 44 -3.51 6.42 -23.05
CA LYS A 44 -3.47 5.27 -23.96
C LYS A 44 -2.11 5.09 -24.61
N ALA A 45 -1.18 6.03 -24.39
CA ALA A 45 0.15 5.95 -24.94
C ALA A 45 0.84 4.62 -24.56
N PRO A 46 1.52 3.97 -25.52
CA PRO A 46 2.31 2.78 -25.23
C PRO A 46 3.48 3.11 -24.30
N PHE A 47 4.00 2.09 -23.62
CA PHE A 47 5.27 2.21 -22.91
C PHE A 47 6.41 2.42 -23.90
N TYR A 48 7.56 2.87 -23.40
CA TYR A 48 8.74 3.04 -24.23
C TYR A 48 9.15 1.72 -24.87
N ASP A 49 9.33 1.74 -26.20
CA ASP A 49 9.94 0.67 -26.97
C ASP A 49 11.32 1.16 -27.49
N PRO A 50 12.43 0.53 -27.06
CA PRO A 50 13.76 0.84 -27.58
C PRO A 50 13.89 0.68 -29.10
N GLU A 51 13.07 -0.18 -29.71
CA GLU A 51 13.09 -0.48 -31.15
C GLU A 51 12.28 0.55 -31.96
N SER A 52 11.42 1.33 -31.31
CA SER A 52 10.61 2.38 -31.93
C SER A 52 10.66 3.69 -31.12
N PRO A 53 11.76 4.46 -31.23
CA PRO A 53 11.99 5.63 -30.38
C PRO A 53 11.11 6.85 -30.74
N ASP A 54 10.40 6.81 -31.88
CA ASP A 54 9.54 7.90 -32.33
C ASP A 54 8.10 7.68 -31.86
N LEU A 55 7.83 8.26 -30.69
CA LEU A 55 6.48 8.36 -30.13
C LEU A 55 5.75 9.57 -30.74
N THR A 56 4.61 9.32 -31.38
CA THR A 56 3.71 10.36 -31.89
C THR A 56 2.84 10.93 -30.77
N VAL A 57 2.57 12.23 -30.84
CA VAL A 57 1.66 12.90 -29.91
C VAL A 57 0.25 12.36 -30.16
N SER A 58 -0.25 11.56 -29.23
CA SER A 58 -1.58 10.95 -29.33
C SER A 58 -2.65 11.88 -28.73
N MET A 59 -3.77 12.04 -29.44
CA MET A 59 -4.97 12.66 -28.91
C MET A 59 -5.84 11.58 -28.27
N THR A 60 -6.31 11.81 -27.04
CA THR A 60 -7.26 10.95 -26.33
C THR A 60 -8.45 11.81 -25.95
N ASP A 61 -9.66 11.47 -26.38
CA ASP A 61 -10.91 12.20 -26.05
C ASP A 61 -10.85 13.72 -26.30
N GLY A 62 -10.26 14.14 -27.43
CA GLY A 62 -10.15 15.55 -27.79
C GLY A 62 -9.12 16.37 -27.01
N ARG A 63 -8.37 15.74 -26.08
CA ARG A 63 -7.21 16.33 -25.39
C ARG A 63 -5.92 15.63 -25.78
N ARG A 64 -4.79 16.31 -25.59
CA ARG A 64 -3.47 15.68 -25.72
C ARG A 64 -3.30 14.70 -24.57
N ASP A 65 -2.78 13.51 -24.83
CA ASP A 65 -2.39 12.57 -23.77
C ASP A 65 -1.17 13.13 -23.04
N GLU A 66 -1.38 13.87 -21.94
CA GLU A 66 -0.29 14.56 -21.25
C GLU A 66 0.72 13.58 -20.65
N ILE A 67 0.29 12.38 -20.23
CA ILE A 67 1.19 11.34 -19.71
C ILE A 67 2.00 10.74 -20.86
N GLY A 68 1.37 10.51 -22.01
CA GLY A 68 2.04 10.10 -23.24
C GLY A 68 3.08 11.11 -23.71
N LEU A 69 2.76 12.40 -23.65
CA LEU A 69 3.68 13.50 -23.96
C LEU A 69 4.89 13.50 -23.02
N VAL A 70 4.66 13.45 -21.71
CA VAL A 70 5.75 13.37 -20.72
C VAL A 70 6.61 12.15 -21.01
N ARG A 71 6.01 10.99 -21.27
CA ARG A 71 6.75 9.76 -21.63
C ARG A 71 7.61 9.95 -22.87
N ALA A 72 7.06 10.54 -23.93
CA ALA A 72 7.79 10.80 -25.17
C ALA A 72 8.98 11.74 -24.96
N ILE A 73 8.81 12.81 -24.17
CA ILE A 73 9.91 13.74 -23.85
C ILE A 73 11.00 13.03 -23.04
N VAL A 74 10.60 12.26 -22.02
CA VAL A 74 11.52 11.50 -21.17
C VAL A 74 12.35 10.52 -22.01
N VAL A 75 11.69 9.76 -22.90
CA VAL A 75 12.36 8.85 -23.83
C VAL A 75 13.37 9.60 -24.69
N LYS A 76 12.97 10.72 -25.31
CA LYS A 76 13.89 11.50 -26.14
C LYS A 76 15.06 12.03 -25.32
N ALA A 77 14.85 12.57 -24.12
CA ALA A 77 15.93 13.02 -23.23
C ALA A 77 16.92 11.90 -22.87
N ARG A 78 16.44 10.65 -22.80
CA ARG A 78 17.21 9.46 -22.42
C ARG A 78 17.88 8.73 -23.58
N SER A 79 17.47 8.98 -24.83
CA SER A 79 17.80 8.14 -25.98
C SER A 79 19.24 8.25 -26.49
N SER A 80 20.01 9.27 -26.08
CA SER A 80 21.43 9.39 -26.47
C SER A 80 22.27 10.07 -25.40
N ALA A 81 23.59 9.83 -25.43
CA ALA A 81 24.54 10.50 -24.53
C ALA A 81 24.46 12.03 -24.66
N GLN A 82 24.39 12.53 -25.90
CA GLN A 82 24.28 13.95 -26.20
C GLN A 82 23.01 14.59 -25.60
N ARG A 83 21.85 13.91 -25.66
CA ARG A 83 20.59 14.43 -25.10
C ARG A 83 20.59 14.40 -23.57
N LYS A 84 21.14 13.36 -22.96
CA LYS A 84 21.35 13.29 -21.50
C LYS A 84 22.26 14.42 -21.01
N GLN A 85 23.32 14.71 -21.76
CA GLN A 85 24.24 15.81 -21.46
C GLN A 85 23.57 17.17 -21.65
N LEU A 86 22.85 17.38 -22.75
CA LEU A 86 22.07 18.60 -22.97
C LEU A 86 21.11 18.89 -21.81
N PHE A 87 20.36 17.89 -21.34
CA PHE A 87 19.44 18.06 -20.22
C PHE A 87 20.17 18.38 -18.89
N ALA A 88 21.37 17.83 -18.68
CA ALA A 88 22.19 18.16 -17.54
C ALA A 88 22.74 19.59 -17.63
N ASP A 89 23.19 20.01 -18.81
CA ASP A 89 23.75 21.35 -19.04
C ASP A 89 22.68 22.42 -18.86
N ILE A 90 21.45 22.19 -19.32
CA ILE A 90 20.31 23.09 -19.09
C ILE A 90 20.07 23.31 -17.59
N GLN A 91 20.23 22.28 -16.76
CA GLN A 91 20.05 22.40 -15.30
C GLN A 91 21.18 23.18 -14.62
N ARG A 92 22.39 23.15 -15.19
CA ARG A 92 23.56 23.89 -14.69
C ARG A 92 23.57 25.36 -15.11
N ARG A 93 22.71 25.76 -16.05
CA ARG A 93 22.64 27.15 -16.48
C ARG A 93 22.08 28.04 -15.36
N PRO A 94 22.49 29.31 -15.28
CA PRO A 94 22.11 30.21 -14.20
C PRO A 94 20.59 30.50 -14.18
N PRO A 95 20.03 31.01 -13.06
CA PRO A 95 20.73 31.82 -12.06
C PRO A 95 20.94 31.08 -10.74
N HIS A 96 22.19 31.12 -10.25
CA HIS A 96 22.63 31.25 -8.85
C HIS A 96 21.63 30.95 -7.71
N ALA A 97 20.86 29.88 -7.77
CA ALA A 97 20.07 29.42 -6.64
C ALA A 97 21.02 28.73 -5.68
N CYS A 98 21.09 29.21 -4.43
CA CYS A 98 21.72 28.53 -3.32
C CYS A 98 20.64 27.84 -2.49
N PRO A 99 20.75 26.51 -2.24
CA PRO A 99 21.78 25.59 -2.72
C PRO A 99 21.67 25.28 -4.22
N GLU A 100 22.79 24.88 -4.84
CA GLU A 100 22.83 24.48 -6.25
C GLU A 100 21.79 23.38 -6.53
N PRO A 101 21.04 23.48 -7.64
CA PRO A 101 20.02 22.49 -7.96
C PRO A 101 20.67 21.13 -8.25
N GLU A 102 20.12 20.08 -7.66
CA GLU A 102 20.56 18.70 -7.89
C GLU A 102 20.35 18.32 -9.37
N VAL A 103 21.46 18.15 -10.10
CA VAL A 103 21.46 17.76 -11.52
C VAL A 103 21.09 16.29 -11.63
N THR A 104 19.84 16.01 -11.96
CA THR A 104 19.32 14.65 -12.11
C THR A 104 18.67 14.46 -13.47
N GLN A 105 18.72 13.22 -13.96
CA GLN A 105 18.11 12.83 -15.23
C GLN A 105 16.62 12.52 -15.04
N LEU A 106 15.84 12.63 -16.12
CA LEU A 106 14.47 12.11 -16.14
C LEU A 106 14.47 10.58 -16.03
N LEU A 107 13.41 10.00 -15.46
CA LEU A 107 13.30 8.55 -15.28
C LEU A 107 12.30 7.94 -16.26
N LEU A 108 12.71 6.87 -16.92
CA LEU A 108 11.88 6.12 -17.86
C LEU A 108 10.72 5.42 -17.14
N ASP A 109 9.57 5.44 -17.80
CA ASP A 109 8.42 4.61 -17.45
C ASP A 109 8.64 3.18 -17.96
N MET A 110 8.42 2.20 -17.09
CA MET A 110 8.76 0.81 -17.33
C MET A 110 7.58 -0.10 -16.96
N PRO A 111 7.06 -0.93 -17.89
CA PRO A 111 5.85 -1.70 -17.65
C PRO A 111 5.98 -2.74 -16.52
N ILE A 112 7.20 -3.23 -16.30
CA ILE A 112 7.51 -4.26 -15.29
C ILE A 112 7.84 -3.70 -13.91
N ARG A 113 8.06 -2.38 -13.78
CA ARG A 113 8.44 -1.75 -12.51
C ARG A 113 7.23 -1.05 -11.91
N TRP A 114 6.82 -1.45 -10.71
CA TRP A 114 5.72 -0.79 -10.00
C TRP A 114 6.04 0.68 -9.75
N SER A 115 5.00 1.52 -9.77
CA SER A 115 5.11 2.99 -9.64
C SER A 115 5.98 3.71 -10.67
N SER A 116 6.47 3.04 -11.73
CA SER A 116 7.35 3.68 -12.72
C SER A 116 6.71 4.89 -13.40
N THR A 117 5.43 4.80 -13.75
CA THR A 117 4.67 5.93 -14.32
C THR A 117 4.59 7.11 -13.35
N TYR A 118 4.30 6.86 -12.07
CA TYR A 118 4.29 7.89 -11.02
C TYR A 118 5.64 8.58 -10.91
N VAL A 119 6.70 7.80 -10.75
CA VAL A 119 8.06 8.28 -10.56
C VAL A 119 8.56 9.07 -11.79
N MET A 120 8.15 8.69 -12.99
CA MET A 120 8.42 9.45 -14.22
C MET A 120 7.74 10.82 -14.17
N ILE A 121 6.43 10.86 -13.97
CA ILE A 121 5.67 12.12 -14.07
C ILE A 121 5.96 13.07 -12.92
N ASP A 122 6.18 12.56 -11.71
CA ASP A 122 6.58 13.36 -10.54
C ASP A 122 7.91 14.05 -10.79
N ARG A 123 8.90 13.35 -11.37
CA ARG A 123 10.19 13.94 -11.68
C ARG A 123 10.14 14.92 -12.84
N ALA A 124 9.37 14.62 -13.87
CA ALA A 124 9.18 15.53 -14.99
C ALA A 124 8.50 16.83 -14.54
N GLU A 125 7.47 16.75 -13.70
CA GLU A 125 6.76 17.92 -13.16
C GLU A 125 7.68 18.79 -12.29
N LYS A 126 8.42 18.18 -11.35
CA LYS A 126 9.41 18.89 -10.50
C LYS A 126 10.50 19.59 -11.32
N LYS A 127 10.79 19.09 -12.53
CA LYS A 127 11.78 19.65 -13.46
C LYS A 127 11.15 20.36 -14.66
N LYS A 128 9.86 20.69 -14.63
CA LYS A 128 9.11 21.18 -15.81
C LYS A 128 9.77 22.35 -16.55
N LYS A 129 10.40 23.29 -15.82
CA LYS A 129 11.14 24.41 -16.43
C LYS A 129 12.28 23.91 -17.33
N TYR A 130 13.07 22.97 -16.83
CA TYR A 130 14.18 22.37 -17.59
C TYR A 130 13.68 21.48 -18.72
N VAL A 131 12.56 20.78 -18.51
CA VAL A 131 11.90 19.98 -19.55
C VAL A 131 11.44 20.86 -20.70
N ASP A 132 10.79 21.98 -20.42
CA ASP A 132 10.32 22.93 -21.42
C ASP A 132 11.48 23.55 -22.22
N THR A 133 12.56 23.95 -21.55
CA THR A 133 13.79 24.44 -22.21
C THR A 133 14.44 23.36 -23.08
N PHE A 134 14.48 22.11 -22.59
CA PHE A 134 15.04 20.99 -23.34
C PHE A 134 14.28 20.73 -24.63
N VAL A 135 12.94 20.71 -24.59
CA VAL A 135 12.10 20.52 -25.77
C VAL A 135 12.33 21.64 -26.79
N TYR A 136 12.38 22.88 -26.32
CA TYR A 136 12.63 24.04 -27.18
C TYR A 136 14.00 23.97 -27.88
N GLU A 137 15.08 23.71 -27.13
CA GLU A 137 16.42 23.58 -27.72
C GLU A 137 16.57 22.38 -28.64
N LEU A 138 15.88 21.28 -28.34
CA LEU A 138 15.87 20.11 -29.22
C LEU A 138 15.18 20.42 -30.56
N GLY A 139 14.15 21.28 -30.54
CA GLY A 139 13.48 21.80 -31.73
C GLY A 139 14.40 22.67 -32.58
N LEU A 140 15.10 23.64 -31.97
CA LEU A 140 16.04 24.52 -32.69
C LEU A 140 17.19 23.77 -33.38
N ARG A 141 17.54 22.57 -32.90
CA ARG A 141 18.58 21.71 -33.49
C ARG A 141 18.07 20.82 -34.62
N GLN A 142 16.78 20.88 -34.96
CA GLN A 142 16.23 20.10 -36.08
C GLN A 142 16.62 20.72 -37.43
N PRO A 143 16.82 19.88 -38.47
CA PRO A 143 17.29 20.36 -39.78
C PRO A 143 16.23 21.10 -40.59
N THR A 144 14.94 20.87 -40.31
CA THR A 144 13.82 21.48 -41.05
C THR A 144 12.87 22.18 -40.09
N GLN A 145 12.20 23.24 -40.58
CA GLN A 145 11.20 23.97 -39.79
C GLN A 145 10.07 23.06 -39.33
N GLU A 146 9.58 22.16 -40.20
CA GLU A 146 8.53 21.20 -39.86
C GLU A 146 8.92 20.29 -38.68
N LYS A 147 10.16 19.81 -38.64
CA LYS A 147 10.67 18.98 -37.52
C LYS A 147 10.88 19.81 -36.26
N CYS A 148 11.32 21.06 -36.41
CA CYS A 148 11.42 22.02 -35.31
C CYS A 148 10.04 22.23 -34.65
N ASP A 149 9.02 22.52 -35.48
CA ASP A 149 7.64 22.74 -35.03
C ASP A 149 7.07 21.50 -34.35
N GLN A 150 7.29 20.30 -34.91
CA GLN A 150 6.88 19.03 -34.29
C GLN A 150 7.50 18.83 -32.90
N MET A 151 8.78 19.17 -32.71
CA MET A 151 9.42 19.09 -31.39
C MET A 151 8.83 20.11 -30.42
N ILE A 152 8.67 21.38 -30.85
CA ILE A 152 8.13 22.44 -30.00
C ILE A 152 6.68 22.13 -29.59
N GLN A 153 5.90 21.50 -30.47
CA GLN A 153 4.54 21.03 -30.18
C GLN A 153 4.48 19.99 -29.05
N MET A 154 5.58 19.29 -28.73
CA MET A 154 5.61 18.38 -27.57
C MET A 154 5.57 19.13 -26.24
N LYS A 155 5.85 20.44 -26.22
CA LYS A 155 5.84 21.24 -24.99
C LYS A 155 4.44 21.25 -24.37
N LEU A 156 4.40 20.98 -23.07
CA LEU A 156 3.17 21.05 -22.30
C LEU A 156 2.84 22.50 -21.96
N THR A 157 1.56 22.83 -21.96
CA THR A 157 1.05 24.11 -21.47
C THR A 157 1.05 24.15 -19.94
N ALA A 158 0.87 25.33 -19.36
CA ALA A 158 0.78 25.47 -17.90
C ALA A 158 -0.37 24.65 -17.30
N ASP A 159 -1.52 24.60 -17.98
CA ASP A 159 -2.68 23.82 -17.53
C ASP A 159 -2.48 22.31 -17.67
N GLU A 160 -1.76 21.87 -18.71
CA GLU A 160 -1.37 20.47 -18.86
C GLU A 160 -0.39 20.05 -17.77
N TRP A 161 0.62 20.88 -17.47
CA TRP A 161 1.52 20.63 -16.33
C TRP A 161 0.75 20.57 -15.01
N LYS A 162 -0.25 21.43 -14.81
CA LYS A 162 -1.13 21.38 -13.64
C LYS A 162 -1.89 20.05 -13.56
N ARG A 163 -2.44 19.56 -14.68
CA ARG A 163 -3.11 18.24 -14.74
C ARG A 163 -2.14 17.09 -14.49
N VAL A 164 -0.93 17.13 -15.04
CA VAL A 164 0.13 16.14 -14.75
C VAL A 164 0.46 16.11 -13.26
N GLY A 165 0.59 17.28 -12.61
CA GLY A 165 0.82 17.36 -11.16
C GLY A 165 -0.34 16.81 -10.33
N LEU A 166 -1.59 17.11 -10.72
CA LEU A 166 -2.77 16.51 -10.09
C LEU A 166 -2.78 14.99 -10.25
N PHE A 167 -2.47 14.47 -11.44
CA PHE A 167 -2.41 13.03 -11.67
C PHE A 167 -1.28 12.37 -10.87
N ALA A 168 -0.09 12.99 -10.82
CA ALA A 168 1.01 12.55 -9.97
C ALA A 168 0.61 12.46 -8.50
N SER A 169 -0.16 13.45 -7.99
CA SER A 169 -0.68 13.42 -6.62
C SER A 169 -1.63 12.24 -6.36
N LEU A 170 -2.40 11.80 -7.36
CA LEU A 170 -3.26 10.62 -7.25
C LEU A 170 -2.43 9.33 -7.20
N LEU A 171 -1.43 9.20 -8.06
CA LEU A 171 -0.57 8.00 -8.10
C LEU A 171 0.34 7.90 -6.87
N ALA A 172 0.72 9.03 -6.26
CA ALA A 172 1.50 9.07 -5.03
C ALA A 172 0.80 8.33 -3.87
N HIS A 173 -0.53 8.30 -3.83
CA HIS A 173 -1.26 7.53 -2.82
C HIS A 173 -1.04 6.02 -2.96
N ALA A 174 -1.04 5.50 -4.20
CA ALA A 174 -0.77 4.09 -4.44
C ALA A 174 0.69 3.73 -4.14
N ASP A 175 1.64 4.59 -4.52
CA ASP A 175 3.04 4.40 -4.18
C ASP A 175 3.25 4.36 -2.66
N ASN A 176 2.65 5.31 -1.93
CA ASN A 176 2.70 5.35 -0.47
C ASN A 176 2.09 4.09 0.18
N ALA A 177 0.91 3.66 -0.27
CA ALA A 177 0.28 2.43 0.22
C ALA A 177 1.17 1.20 -0.03
N GLN A 178 1.78 1.11 -1.21
CA GLN A 178 2.72 0.04 -1.55
C GLN A 178 3.97 0.07 -0.66
N GLN A 179 4.60 1.23 -0.48
CA GLN A 179 5.80 1.36 0.34
C GLN A 179 5.52 1.08 1.82
N LYS A 180 4.41 1.57 2.36
CA LYS A 180 4.04 1.33 3.76
C LYS A 180 3.77 -0.13 4.09
N PHE A 181 3.20 -0.88 3.15
CA PHE A 181 2.98 -2.31 3.31
C PHE A 181 4.25 -3.15 3.03
N SER A 182 5.23 -2.60 2.33
CA SER A 182 6.45 -3.33 1.97
C SER A 182 7.49 -3.15 3.07
N SER A 183 7.86 -4.23 3.74
CA SER A 183 8.94 -4.24 4.72
C SER A 183 9.84 -5.44 4.49
N ASP A 184 11.14 -5.19 4.45
CA ASP A 184 12.17 -6.24 4.45
C ASP A 184 12.65 -6.56 5.88
N ALA A 185 12.20 -5.79 6.88
CA ALA A 185 12.69 -5.83 8.26
C ALA A 185 11.71 -6.49 9.25
N GLY A 186 10.53 -6.93 8.79
CA GLY A 186 9.54 -7.54 9.66
C GLY A 186 8.25 -7.96 8.95
N PRO A 187 7.33 -8.62 9.66
CA PRO A 187 6.05 -9.04 9.09
C PRO A 187 5.22 -7.80 8.73
N SER A 188 4.54 -7.81 7.59
CA SER A 188 3.74 -6.66 7.14
C SER A 188 2.29 -7.00 6.84
N LEU A 189 1.87 -8.27 6.94
CA LEU A 189 0.51 -8.69 6.59
C LEU A 189 -0.57 -7.94 7.39
N HIS A 190 -0.28 -7.57 8.64
CA HIS A 190 -1.16 -6.75 9.49
C HIS A 190 -1.45 -5.35 8.91
N LEU A 191 -0.60 -4.83 8.03
CA LEU A 191 -0.79 -3.55 7.35
C LEU A 191 -1.63 -3.67 6.07
N ALA A 192 -2.00 -4.88 5.65
CA ALA A 192 -2.63 -5.10 4.34
C ALA A 192 -4.01 -4.44 4.21
N LEU A 193 -4.94 -4.74 5.13
CA LEU A 193 -6.28 -4.16 5.12
C LEU A 193 -6.23 -2.65 5.38
N PRO A 194 -5.47 -2.14 6.37
CA PRO A 194 -5.29 -0.71 6.54
C PRO A 194 -4.79 0.00 5.27
N ALA A 195 -3.84 -0.59 4.54
CA ALA A 195 -3.33 0.00 3.30
C ALA A 195 -4.37 -0.02 2.15
N LEU A 196 -5.16 -1.09 2.01
CA LEU A 196 -6.27 -1.16 1.05
C LEU A 196 -7.33 -0.10 1.36
N GLU A 197 -7.81 -0.06 2.60
CA GLU A 197 -8.84 0.87 3.05
C GLU A 197 -8.38 2.33 2.92
N ALA A 198 -7.13 2.63 3.30
CA ALA A 198 -6.57 3.96 3.17
C ALA A 198 -6.47 4.41 1.70
N LEU A 199 -6.03 3.53 0.79
CA LEU A 199 -5.95 3.85 -0.63
C LEU A 199 -7.35 4.00 -1.25
N HIS A 200 -8.28 3.09 -0.92
CA HIS A 200 -9.68 3.16 -1.34
C HIS A 200 -10.28 4.50 -0.93
N LYS A 201 -10.23 4.85 0.36
CA LYS A 201 -10.73 6.13 0.89
C LYS A 201 -10.06 7.34 0.25
N ALA A 202 -8.75 7.28 0.00
CA ALA A 202 -8.01 8.38 -0.61
C ALA A 202 -8.49 8.65 -2.05
N TRP A 203 -8.73 7.61 -2.85
CA TRP A 203 -9.20 7.77 -4.23
C TRP A 203 -10.70 8.05 -4.32
N ASP A 204 -11.50 7.39 -3.50
CA ASP A 204 -12.95 7.59 -3.45
C ASP A 204 -13.30 9.03 -3.06
N SER A 205 -12.72 9.55 -1.97
CA SER A 205 -12.92 10.96 -1.58
C SER A 205 -12.43 11.99 -2.61
N ARG A 206 -11.57 11.60 -3.55
CA ARG A 206 -11.06 12.46 -4.63
C ARG A 206 -11.87 12.34 -5.91
N SER A 207 -12.63 11.26 -6.12
CA SER A 207 -13.47 11.08 -7.31
C SER A 207 -14.56 12.15 -7.41
N ILE A 208 -15.02 12.65 -6.25
CA ILE A 208 -16.05 13.69 -6.11
C ILE A 208 -15.50 15.13 -6.06
N GLN A 209 -14.17 15.31 -5.96
CA GLN A 209 -13.59 16.65 -5.88
C GLN A 209 -13.50 17.30 -7.26
N SER A 210 -13.98 18.54 -7.38
CA SER A 210 -14.03 19.29 -8.65
C SER A 210 -12.68 19.35 -9.38
N LYS A 211 -11.58 19.53 -8.65
CA LYS A 211 -10.22 19.57 -9.24
C LYS A 211 -9.77 18.25 -9.86
N TYR A 212 -10.35 17.11 -9.47
CA TYR A 212 -10.03 15.79 -10.00
C TYR A 212 -11.12 15.22 -10.93
N MET A 213 -12.12 16.03 -11.29
CA MET A 213 -13.26 15.61 -12.12
C MET A 213 -12.83 14.91 -13.43
N VAL A 214 -11.76 15.39 -14.06
CA VAL A 214 -11.20 14.79 -15.29
C VAL A 214 -10.67 13.36 -15.09
N PHE A 215 -10.40 12.95 -13.85
CA PHE A 215 -9.91 11.61 -13.49
C PHE A 215 -11.00 10.73 -12.85
N SER A 216 -12.23 11.23 -12.69
CA SER A 216 -13.32 10.56 -11.94
C SER A 216 -13.62 9.16 -12.45
N THR A 217 -13.76 8.97 -13.78
CA THR A 217 -13.95 7.66 -14.39
C THR A 217 -12.83 6.68 -14.03
N GLY A 218 -11.59 7.14 -14.06
CA GLY A 218 -10.42 6.36 -13.69
C GLY A 218 -10.34 6.02 -12.21
N LEU A 219 -10.68 7.00 -11.35
CA LEU A 219 -10.75 6.81 -9.91
C LEU A 219 -11.81 5.77 -9.55
N ASN A 220 -13.00 5.85 -10.14
CA ASN A 220 -14.05 4.86 -9.92
C ASN A 220 -13.61 3.45 -10.36
N ALA A 221 -12.96 3.33 -11.53
CA ALA A 221 -12.43 2.06 -11.99
C ALA A 221 -11.36 1.48 -11.04
N ALA A 222 -10.50 2.35 -10.49
CA ALA A 222 -9.44 1.94 -9.56
C ALA A 222 -9.98 1.58 -8.17
N VAL A 223 -10.95 2.34 -7.66
CA VAL A 223 -11.67 2.08 -6.40
C VAL A 223 -12.41 0.74 -6.47
N ASN A 224 -13.15 0.48 -7.56
CA ASN A 224 -13.80 -0.81 -7.79
C ASN A 224 -12.80 -1.97 -7.82
N LYS A 225 -11.61 -1.75 -8.39
CA LYS A 225 -10.54 -2.76 -8.40
C LYS A 225 -10.02 -3.04 -6.99
N ILE A 226 -9.92 -2.03 -6.12
CA ILE A 226 -9.54 -2.25 -4.72
C ILE A 226 -10.64 -3.01 -3.98
N ALA A 227 -11.91 -2.63 -4.15
CA ALA A 227 -13.06 -3.28 -3.51
C ALA A 227 -13.13 -4.78 -3.85
N GLU A 228 -13.00 -5.15 -5.13
CA GLU A 228 -12.95 -6.55 -5.58
C GLU A 228 -11.89 -7.38 -4.82
N TYR A 229 -10.70 -6.80 -4.62
CA TYR A 229 -9.61 -7.50 -3.94
C TYR A 229 -9.75 -7.47 -2.42
N TYR A 230 -10.39 -6.44 -1.86
CA TYR A 230 -10.74 -6.38 -0.45
C TYR A 230 -11.73 -7.51 -0.10
N GLU A 231 -12.75 -7.76 -0.92
CA GLU A 231 -13.67 -8.90 -0.74
C GLU A 231 -12.93 -10.24 -0.74
N HIS A 232 -11.90 -10.40 -1.58
CA HIS A 232 -11.07 -11.61 -1.58
C HIS A 232 -10.25 -11.81 -0.30
N THR A 233 -10.04 -10.77 0.51
CA THR A 233 -9.39 -10.92 1.82
C THR A 233 -10.32 -11.49 2.88
N ALA A 234 -11.64 -11.30 2.75
CA ALA A 234 -12.63 -11.83 3.69
C ALA A 234 -12.68 -13.37 3.69
N ASP A 235 -12.28 -14.02 2.59
CA ASP A 235 -12.15 -15.48 2.48
C ASP A 235 -10.97 -16.06 3.32
N LEU A 236 -10.11 -15.22 3.88
CA LEU A 236 -8.81 -15.59 4.44
C LEU A 236 -8.63 -15.09 5.87
N ASP A 237 -8.69 -16.03 6.82
CA ASP A 237 -8.45 -15.79 8.25
C ASP A 237 -7.11 -15.09 8.53
N ALA A 238 -6.11 -15.29 7.67
CA ALA A 238 -4.76 -14.79 7.84
C ALA A 238 -4.67 -13.25 7.96
N TYR A 239 -5.53 -12.50 7.28
CA TYR A 239 -5.50 -11.03 7.37
C TYR A 239 -5.99 -10.55 8.73
N THR A 240 -7.17 -11.02 9.15
CA THR A 240 -7.76 -10.67 10.45
C THR A 240 -6.87 -11.14 11.59
N MET A 241 -6.38 -12.38 11.54
CA MET A 241 -5.50 -12.91 12.58
C MET A 241 -4.16 -12.16 12.64
N ALA A 242 -3.55 -11.82 11.50
CA ALA A 242 -2.29 -11.07 11.51
C ALA A 242 -2.44 -9.68 12.15
N MET A 243 -3.58 -9.02 11.96
CA MET A 243 -3.89 -7.74 12.60
C MET A 243 -4.08 -7.90 14.11
N LEU A 244 -4.84 -8.90 14.55
CA LEU A 244 -5.03 -9.17 15.98
C LEU A 244 -3.72 -9.53 16.69
N LEU A 245 -2.84 -10.28 16.01
CA LEU A 245 -1.54 -10.70 16.55
C LEU A 245 -0.48 -9.59 16.52
N ASP A 246 -0.79 -8.40 16.02
CA ASP A 246 0.07 -7.24 16.22
C ASP A 246 -0.19 -6.66 17.62
N PRO A 247 0.78 -6.74 18.56
CA PRO A 247 0.61 -6.26 19.92
C PRO A 247 0.38 -4.73 19.99
N SER A 248 0.72 -3.99 18.93
CA SER A 248 0.58 -2.54 18.88
C SER A 248 -0.85 -2.10 18.57
N PHE A 249 -1.60 -2.90 17.81
CA PHE A 249 -2.94 -2.53 17.33
C PHE A 249 -4.04 -3.48 17.79
N LYS A 250 -3.77 -4.79 17.89
CA LYS A 250 -4.74 -5.81 18.29
C LYS A 250 -6.06 -5.63 17.54
N ASP A 251 -7.14 -5.32 18.26
CA ASP A 251 -8.46 -5.10 17.69
C ASP A 251 -8.83 -3.63 17.43
N ALA A 252 -7.92 -2.69 17.72
CA ALA A 252 -8.17 -1.25 17.62
C ALA A 252 -8.61 -0.83 16.22
N HIS A 253 -8.04 -1.44 15.17
CA HIS A 253 -8.43 -1.15 13.79
C HIS A 253 -9.90 -1.54 13.53
N PHE A 254 -10.32 -2.73 13.95
CA PHE A 254 -11.69 -3.21 13.78
C PHE A 254 -12.68 -2.33 14.55
N LYS A 255 -12.38 -2.01 15.81
CA LYS A 255 -13.18 -1.09 16.64
C LYS A 255 -13.39 0.27 15.97
N THR A 256 -12.34 0.79 15.33
CA THR A 256 -12.36 2.13 14.72
C THR A 256 -13.10 2.16 13.38
N TYR A 257 -12.94 1.13 12.54
CA TYR A 257 -13.33 1.21 11.13
C TYR A 257 -14.43 0.25 10.69
N TRP A 258 -14.68 -0.85 11.42
CA TRP A 258 -15.63 -1.89 10.97
C TRP A 258 -17.01 -1.77 11.63
N GLY A 259 -17.16 -0.97 12.67
CA GLY A 259 -18.41 -0.87 13.44
C GLY A 259 -18.62 -2.07 14.35
N ALA A 260 -19.63 -2.00 15.22
CA ALA A 260 -19.82 -2.96 16.31
C ALA A 260 -20.09 -4.39 15.82
N ASP A 261 -20.95 -4.56 14.81
CA ASP A 261 -21.36 -5.89 14.34
C ASP A 261 -20.18 -6.65 13.69
N LEU A 262 -19.48 -6.01 12.75
CA LEU A 262 -18.33 -6.63 12.07
C LEU A 262 -17.12 -6.82 13.00
N HIS A 263 -16.95 -5.94 14.00
CA HIS A 263 -15.94 -6.14 15.04
C HIS A 263 -16.27 -7.39 15.87
N ALA A 264 -17.51 -7.53 16.33
CA ALA A 264 -17.95 -8.70 17.09
C ALA A 264 -17.78 -9.99 16.28
N ASP A 265 -18.16 -9.99 14.99
CA ASP A 265 -17.96 -11.13 14.10
C ASP A 265 -16.47 -11.49 13.92
N ALA A 266 -15.60 -10.48 13.77
CA ALA A 266 -14.16 -10.69 13.63
C ALA A 266 -13.55 -11.31 14.91
N ILE A 267 -13.94 -10.82 16.09
CA ILE A 267 -13.47 -11.35 17.38
C ILE A 267 -14.00 -12.75 17.61
N GLN A 268 -15.30 -13.00 17.40
CA GLN A 268 -15.87 -14.34 17.58
C GLN A 268 -15.22 -15.37 16.63
N HIS A 269 -14.91 -14.97 15.40
CA HIS A 269 -14.20 -15.83 14.46
C HIS A 269 -12.75 -16.10 14.91
N ALA A 270 -12.06 -15.09 15.42
CA ALA A 270 -10.72 -15.24 15.98
C ALA A 270 -10.69 -16.14 17.22
N GLU A 271 -11.66 -16.02 18.13
CA GLU A 271 -11.84 -16.91 19.28
C GLU A 271 -11.98 -18.37 18.84
N LYS A 272 -12.82 -18.65 17.84
CA LYS A 272 -12.98 -20.01 17.28
C LYS A 272 -11.66 -20.56 16.74
N ILE A 273 -10.82 -19.70 16.16
CA ILE A 273 -9.49 -20.08 15.67
C ILE A 273 -8.54 -20.33 16.83
N PHE A 274 -8.45 -19.41 17.78
CA PHE A 274 -7.59 -19.51 18.95
C PHE A 274 -7.93 -20.75 19.79
N LYS A 275 -9.21 -20.95 20.14
CA LYS A 275 -9.70 -22.12 20.86
C LYS A 275 -9.22 -23.42 20.22
N ARG A 276 -9.40 -23.57 18.91
CA ARG A 276 -8.99 -24.77 18.18
C ARG A 276 -7.49 -25.01 18.29
N HIS A 277 -6.68 -23.97 18.09
CA HIS A 277 -5.22 -24.08 18.18
C HIS A 277 -4.74 -24.35 19.60
N HIS A 278 -5.36 -23.73 20.61
CA HIS A 278 -5.06 -23.99 22.01
C HIS A 278 -5.36 -25.44 22.39
N LEU A 279 -6.54 -25.95 22.02
CA LEU A 279 -6.92 -27.34 22.28
C LEU A 279 -6.01 -28.34 21.54
N ASP A 280 -5.61 -28.05 20.30
CA ASP A 280 -4.67 -28.88 19.54
C ASP A 280 -3.28 -28.94 20.19
N MET A 281 -2.85 -27.88 20.88
CA MET A 281 -1.53 -27.81 21.52
C MET A 281 -1.52 -28.35 22.96
N TYR A 282 -2.57 -28.05 23.74
CA TYR A 282 -2.57 -28.28 25.19
C TYR A 282 -3.63 -29.29 25.67
N GLY A 283 -4.55 -29.73 24.81
CA GLY A 283 -5.68 -30.58 25.20
C GLY A 283 -6.80 -29.82 25.94
N GLU A 284 -7.83 -30.54 26.41
CA GLU A 284 -8.98 -29.95 27.11
C GLU A 284 -8.64 -29.47 28.54
N ASP A 285 -7.68 -30.13 29.21
CA ASP A 285 -7.25 -29.84 30.58
C ASP A 285 -5.94 -29.02 30.67
N GLY A 286 -5.46 -28.50 29.54
CA GLY A 286 -4.18 -27.80 29.47
C GLY A 286 -4.22 -26.42 30.11
N ASP A 287 -3.78 -26.33 31.37
CA ASP A 287 -3.52 -25.06 32.06
C ASP A 287 -2.10 -24.58 31.71
N VAL A 288 -1.99 -23.40 31.09
CA VAL A 288 -0.68 -22.79 30.86
C VAL A 288 -0.18 -22.24 32.19
N THR A 289 0.85 -22.89 32.74
CA THR A 289 1.60 -22.31 33.85
C THR A 289 2.26 -21.01 33.38
N SER A 290 1.59 -19.88 33.56
CA SER A 290 2.22 -18.56 33.56
C SER A 290 3.34 -18.55 34.62
N PRO A 291 4.43 -17.79 34.43
CA PRO A 291 5.46 -17.64 35.45
C PRO A 291 4.79 -17.17 36.74
N LYS A 292 4.86 -17.99 37.81
CA LYS A 292 4.32 -17.62 39.12
C LYS A 292 4.96 -16.30 39.56
N GLU A 293 4.25 -15.19 39.41
CA GLU A 293 4.59 -13.97 40.13
C GLU A 293 4.55 -14.34 41.61
N LYS A 294 5.71 -14.25 42.26
CA LYS A 294 5.80 -14.41 43.69
C LYS A 294 5.07 -13.22 44.31
N VAL A 295 3.78 -13.39 44.58
CA VAL A 295 2.99 -12.46 45.37
C VAL A 295 3.74 -12.23 46.69
N SER A 296 4.30 -11.03 46.82
CA SER A 296 5.06 -10.61 48.00
C SER A 296 4.14 -10.63 49.22
N LYS A 297 4.64 -11.11 50.37
CA LYS A 297 3.88 -11.15 51.65
C LYS A 297 3.29 -9.79 52.06
N ILE A 298 3.78 -8.69 51.47
CA ILE A 298 3.29 -7.33 51.68
C ILE A 298 1.92 -7.08 51.04
N SER A 299 1.62 -7.64 49.87
CA SER A 299 0.30 -7.43 49.23
C SER A 299 -0.83 -8.15 49.98
N LYS A 300 -0.51 -9.28 50.63
CA LYS A 300 -1.46 -10.00 51.50
C LYS A 300 -1.81 -9.21 52.76
N LEU A 301 -0.85 -8.46 53.32
CA LEU A 301 -1.04 -7.56 54.45
C LEU A 301 -1.80 -6.27 54.08
N LEU A 302 -1.63 -5.76 52.86
CA LEU A 302 -2.35 -4.58 52.39
C LEU A 302 -3.84 -4.87 52.10
N ARG A 303 -4.17 -6.11 51.71
CA ARG A 303 -5.57 -6.54 51.50
C ARG A 303 -6.36 -6.70 52.80
N GLU A 304 -5.70 -7.03 53.92
CA GLU A 304 -6.34 -7.07 55.25
C GLU A 304 -6.66 -5.69 55.83
N LEU A 305 -6.14 -4.61 55.23
CA LEU A 305 -6.39 -3.22 55.66
C LEU A 305 -7.51 -2.52 54.87
N SER A 306 -8.01 -3.15 53.79
CA SER A 306 -9.08 -2.60 52.96
C SER A 306 -10.42 -3.20 53.38
N SER A 307 -11.08 -2.56 54.33
CA SER A 307 -12.50 -2.81 54.65
C SER A 307 -13.35 -2.01 53.68
N ASP A 308 -13.56 -2.53 52.48
CA ASP A 308 -14.55 -2.01 51.55
C ASP A 308 -15.36 -3.19 51.02
N GLU A 309 -16.58 -3.34 51.55
CA GLU A 309 -17.59 -4.25 50.98
C GLU A 309 -18.23 -3.52 49.81
N GLY A 310 -17.68 -3.70 48.61
CA GLY A 310 -18.15 -3.06 47.39
C GLY A 310 -17.67 -3.77 46.14
N GLU A 311 -18.60 -4.44 45.46
CA GLU A 311 -18.57 -4.91 44.07
C GLU A 311 -17.59 -6.07 43.74
N ASP A 312 -17.91 -7.27 44.21
CA ASP A 312 -17.31 -8.56 43.84
C ASP A 312 -17.86 -9.16 42.51
N ASP A 313 -18.63 -8.41 41.72
CA ASP A 313 -19.30 -8.98 40.53
C ASP A 313 -18.38 -9.08 39.28
N GLU A 314 -17.27 -8.33 39.21
CA GLU A 314 -16.33 -8.40 38.06
C GLU A 314 -15.25 -9.50 38.21
N GLU A 315 -14.85 -9.87 39.43
CA GLU A 315 -13.83 -10.91 39.65
C GLU A 315 -14.38 -12.34 39.43
N ASP A 316 -15.67 -12.57 39.73
CA ASP A 316 -16.30 -13.89 39.62
C ASP A 316 -16.63 -14.31 38.17
N GLU A 317 -16.89 -13.37 37.24
CA GLU A 317 -17.09 -13.69 35.82
C GLU A 317 -15.80 -14.17 35.12
N ILE A 318 -14.65 -13.69 35.57
CA ILE A 318 -13.34 -14.09 35.01
C ILE A 318 -12.98 -15.50 35.49
N ALA A 319 -13.35 -15.89 36.72
CA ALA A 319 -13.01 -17.19 37.30
C ALA A 319 -13.60 -18.39 36.53
N ASN A 320 -14.81 -18.25 35.95
CA ASN A 320 -15.52 -19.32 35.24
C ASN A 320 -15.22 -19.44 33.73
N GLN A 321 -14.34 -18.60 33.17
CA GLN A 321 -13.95 -18.72 31.77
C GLN A 321 -13.00 -19.90 31.54
N SER A 322 -13.19 -20.62 30.43
CA SER A 322 -12.28 -21.69 30.01
C SER A 322 -10.85 -21.17 29.81
N PRO A 323 -9.79 -21.97 30.07
CA PRO A 323 -8.39 -21.50 30.04
C PRO A 323 -8.00 -20.73 28.77
N TRP A 324 -8.37 -21.23 27.59
CA TRP A 324 -8.07 -20.57 26.31
C TRP A 324 -8.74 -19.19 26.17
N LEU A 325 -9.94 -19.00 26.73
CA LEU A 325 -10.67 -17.73 26.62
C LEU A 325 -10.03 -16.66 27.53
N LYS A 326 -9.57 -17.08 28.72
CA LYS A 326 -8.79 -16.23 29.63
C LYS A 326 -7.53 -15.69 28.96
N GLU A 327 -6.75 -16.55 28.32
CA GLU A 327 -5.53 -16.14 27.60
C GLU A 327 -5.80 -15.20 26.44
N PHE A 328 -6.82 -15.52 25.63
CA PHE A 328 -7.20 -14.70 24.49
C PHE A 328 -7.59 -13.29 24.94
N ASN A 329 -8.43 -13.19 25.98
CA ASN A 329 -8.86 -11.93 26.56
C ASN A 329 -7.69 -11.19 27.24
N LEU A 330 -6.81 -11.90 27.94
CA LEU A 330 -5.61 -11.31 28.56
C LEU A 330 -4.72 -10.65 27.51
N TYR A 331 -4.47 -11.32 26.39
CA TYR A 331 -3.69 -10.75 25.30
C TYR A 331 -4.39 -9.52 24.68
N LEU A 332 -5.65 -9.65 24.28
CA LEU A 332 -6.38 -8.56 23.62
C LEU A 332 -6.51 -7.31 24.50
N ASN A 333 -6.78 -7.51 25.80
CA ASN A 333 -7.01 -6.40 26.74
C ASN A 333 -5.73 -5.90 27.42
N SER A 334 -4.59 -6.59 27.26
CA SER A 334 -3.34 -6.12 27.89
C SER A 334 -2.90 -4.77 27.34
N GLY A 335 -2.31 -3.93 28.20
CA GLY A 335 -1.67 -2.67 27.79
C GLY A 335 -0.28 -2.87 27.14
N HIS A 336 0.21 -4.11 27.03
CA HIS A 336 1.52 -4.40 26.46
C HIS A 336 1.51 -4.20 24.95
N SER A 337 2.29 -3.22 24.49
CA SER A 337 2.57 -2.95 23.09
C SER A 337 4.02 -3.31 22.74
N CYS A 338 4.33 -3.42 21.44
CA CYS A 338 5.70 -3.57 20.98
C CYS A 338 6.52 -2.32 21.36
N PRO A 339 7.63 -2.42 22.11
CA PRO A 339 8.47 -1.27 22.42
C PRO A 339 9.07 -0.63 21.16
N PRO A 340 9.36 0.69 21.17
CA PRO A 340 10.04 1.34 20.04
C PRO A 340 11.36 0.65 19.69
N GLY A 341 11.53 0.30 18.41
CA GLY A 341 12.74 -0.35 17.91
C GLY A 341 12.78 -1.89 18.05
N MET A 342 11.78 -2.50 18.68
CA MET A 342 11.60 -3.95 18.69
C MET A 342 10.69 -4.38 17.55
N SER A 343 11.03 -5.47 16.86
CA SER A 343 10.15 -6.06 15.83
C SER A 343 9.05 -6.92 16.46
N ILE A 344 7.91 -7.06 15.77
CA ILE A 344 6.80 -7.92 16.19
C ILE A 344 7.27 -9.37 16.44
N ILE A 345 8.21 -9.86 15.61
CA ILE A 345 8.76 -11.23 15.77
C ILE A 345 9.54 -11.34 17.08
N GLN A 346 10.44 -10.39 17.38
CA GLN A 346 11.20 -10.38 18.62
C GLN A 346 10.31 -10.24 19.87
N TRP A 347 9.17 -9.55 19.74
CA TRP A 347 8.23 -9.42 20.83
C TRP A 347 7.55 -10.75 21.17
N TRP A 348 7.19 -11.54 20.16
CA TRP A 348 6.58 -12.86 20.34
C TRP A 348 7.58 -13.95 20.78
N GLY A 349 8.88 -13.78 20.52
CA GLY A 349 9.96 -14.70 20.92
C GLY A 349 10.77 -15.22 19.74
#